data_AF-A0A940P4W4-F1
#
_entry.id   AF-A0A940P4W4-F1
#
_cell.length_a   1.000
_cell.length_b   1.000
_cell.length_c   1.000
_cell.angle_alpha   90.00
_cell.angle_beta   90.00
_cell.angle_gamma   90.00
#
_symmetry.space_group_name_H-M   'P 1'
#
loop_
_entity.id
_entity.type
_entity.pdbx_description
1 polymer ?
#
loop_
_entity_poly.entity_id
_entity_poly.type
_entity_poly.pdbx_seq_one_letter_code
_entity_poly.pdbx_strand_id
1 'polypeptide(L)'
;MKRRNFAILTAAALSFCMLTGCGGDKEEALDPNDIYGSWGYKFDGGSESLTIRNDGTYSKVVKMSGYPDTVVDDTWELEGNAFTFYISEYNTAFTYNVSMSEDKTIMVWDNGDNRLIYNKK
;
A
#
# COMPACT_ATOMS: atom_id res chain seq x y z
N MET A 1 33.08 29.07 -47.54
CA MET A 1 31.73 28.91 -48.10
C MET A 1 30.79 28.41 -47.00
N LYS A 2 29.63 29.10 -46.84
CA LYS A 2 28.31 28.67 -46.31
C LYS A 2 28.23 27.85 -45.00
N ARG A 3 27.33 28.08 -44.03
CA ARG A 3 26.39 29.12 -43.56
C ARG A 3 25.82 28.55 -42.25
N ARG A 4 25.48 29.39 -41.27
CA ARG A 4 24.77 29.04 -40.02
C ARG A 4 23.26 28.81 -40.25
N ASN A 5 22.60 28.27 -39.20
CA ASN A 5 21.14 28.20 -38.91
C ASN A 5 20.41 26.99 -39.58
N PHE A 6 19.42 26.30 -38.99
CA PHE A 6 18.24 26.69 -38.19
C PHE A 6 17.71 25.45 -37.42
N ALA A 7 17.03 25.66 -36.29
CA ALA A 7 16.20 24.65 -35.61
C ALA A 7 14.88 24.39 -36.34
N ILE A 8 14.37 23.15 -36.32
CA ILE A 8 12.95 22.81 -36.58
C ILE A 8 12.54 21.64 -35.67
N LEU A 9 11.61 21.90 -34.75
CA LEU A 9 10.73 20.91 -34.12
C LEU A 9 9.88 20.23 -35.20
N THR A 10 9.70 18.91 -35.13
CA THR A 10 8.47 18.28 -35.67
C THR A 10 7.99 17.19 -34.72
N ALA A 11 6.80 17.41 -34.17
CA ALA A 11 6.04 16.47 -33.38
C ALA A 11 5.28 15.49 -34.30
N ALA A 12 5.18 14.24 -33.88
CA ALA A 12 4.11 13.31 -34.23
C ALA A 12 3.86 12.48 -32.96
N ALA A 13 2.91 12.81 -32.09
CA ALA A 13 1.46 12.69 -32.28
C ALA A 13 1.05 11.29 -32.75
N LEU A 14 1.16 10.30 -31.86
CA LEU A 14 0.27 9.13 -31.91
C LEU A 14 -0.79 9.31 -30.83
N SER A 15 -1.88 9.91 -31.28
CA SER A 15 -3.18 9.90 -30.61
C SER A 15 -3.63 8.45 -30.44
N PHE A 16 -3.72 7.99 -29.20
CA PHE A 16 -4.73 7.01 -28.82
C PHE A 16 -5.80 7.75 -28.03
N CYS A 17 -6.69 8.43 -28.76
CA CYS A 17 -7.99 8.82 -28.23
C CYS A 17 -8.84 7.55 -28.13
N MET A 18 -8.88 6.93 -26.95
CA MET A 18 -10.08 6.22 -26.53
C MET A 18 -10.82 7.16 -25.58
N LEU A 19 -11.65 8.01 -26.16
CA LEU A 19 -12.74 8.65 -25.44
C LEU A 19 -13.89 7.64 -25.39
N THR A 20 -14.01 6.95 -24.27
CA THR A 20 -15.31 6.49 -23.76
C THR A 20 -15.51 7.19 -22.42
N GLY A 21 -16.46 8.13 -22.41
CA GLY A 21 -16.87 8.81 -21.19
C GLY A 21 -17.58 7.86 -20.23
N CYS A 22 -17.19 7.96 -18.97
CA CYS A 22 -17.98 7.98 -17.74
C CYS A 22 -16.94 7.90 -16.62
N GLY A 23 -17.02 8.79 -15.63
CA GLY A 23 -16.01 8.97 -14.58
C GLY A 23 -15.48 7.65 -14.04
N GLY A 24 -14.32 7.23 -14.54
CA GLY A 24 -13.46 6.32 -13.83
C GLY A 24 -12.74 7.21 -12.84
N ASP A 25 -13.25 7.29 -11.62
CA ASP A 25 -12.46 7.80 -10.51
C ASP A 25 -11.13 7.04 -10.60
N LYS A 26 -10.07 7.75 -10.98
CA LYS A 26 -8.73 7.19 -10.83
C LYS A 26 -8.62 7.00 -9.34
N GLU A 27 -8.65 5.75 -8.90
CA GLU A 27 -8.42 5.41 -7.51
C GLU A 27 -7.09 6.08 -7.14
N GLU A 28 -7.19 7.13 -6.34
CA GLU A 28 -6.02 7.95 -6.01
C GLU A 28 -5.07 7.05 -5.23
N ALA A 29 -3.79 7.11 -5.59
CA ALA A 29 -2.79 6.31 -4.90
C ALA A 29 -2.77 6.71 -3.42
N LEU A 30 -2.68 5.72 -2.54
CA LEU A 30 -2.60 5.90 -1.11
C LEU A 30 -1.38 6.76 -0.75
N ASP A 31 -1.58 7.81 0.06
CA ASP A 31 -0.47 8.56 0.64
C ASP A 31 0.22 7.70 1.73
N PRO A 32 1.52 7.39 1.62
CA PRO A 32 2.25 6.67 2.66
C PRO A 32 2.16 7.32 4.05
N ASN A 33 1.91 8.63 4.13
CA ASN A 33 1.74 9.30 5.42
C ASN A 33 0.47 8.86 6.17
N ASP A 34 -0.53 8.33 5.47
CA ASP A 34 -1.81 7.95 6.05
C ASP A 34 -1.76 6.58 6.73
N ILE A 35 -0.87 5.69 6.26
CA ILE A 35 -0.68 4.34 6.81
C ILE A 35 0.17 4.33 8.08
N TYR A 36 0.97 5.37 8.34
CA TYR A 36 1.83 5.39 9.53
C TYR A 36 1.03 5.37 10.83
N GLY A 37 1.56 4.69 11.83
CA GLY A 37 0.99 4.59 13.16
C GLY A 37 0.55 3.19 13.53
N SER A 38 -0.31 3.12 14.55
CA SER A 38 -0.73 1.88 15.19
C SER A 38 -2.14 1.48 14.76
N TRP A 39 -2.30 0.22 14.44
CA TRP A 39 -3.48 -0.39 13.87
C TRP A 39 -3.83 -1.67 14.63
N GLY A 40 -5.12 -1.98 14.71
CA GLY A 40 -5.63 -3.12 15.45
C GLY A 40 -6.71 -3.87 14.68
N TYR A 41 -6.57 -5.19 14.66
CA TYR A 41 -7.56 -6.11 14.11
C TYR A 41 -7.91 -7.14 15.19
N LYS A 42 -9.20 -7.47 15.31
CA LYS A 42 -9.69 -8.51 16.22
C LYS A 42 -10.33 -9.61 15.41
N PHE A 43 -10.06 -10.85 15.80
CA PHE A 43 -10.62 -12.04 15.18
C PHE A 43 -10.99 -13.05 16.27
N ASP A 44 -11.73 -14.09 15.89
CA ASP A 44 -12.16 -15.11 16.84
C ASP A 44 -10.94 -15.81 17.45
N GLY A 45 -10.82 -15.70 18.78
CA GLY A 45 -9.73 -16.31 19.54
C GLY A 45 -8.46 -15.46 19.64
N GLY A 46 -8.42 -14.24 19.10
CA GLY A 46 -7.21 -13.42 19.16
C GLY A 46 -7.32 -11.98 18.72
N SER A 47 -6.16 -11.34 18.61
CA SER A 47 -6.02 -9.97 18.11
C SER A 47 -4.66 -9.77 17.47
N GLU A 48 -4.61 -8.88 16.50
CA GLU A 48 -3.38 -8.39 15.91
C GLU A 48 -3.20 -6.89 16.21
N SER A 49 -1.95 -6.51 16.47
CA SER A 49 -1.50 -5.13 16.59
C SER A 49 -0.41 -4.89 15.58
N LEU A 50 -0.57 -3.90 14.72
CA LEU A 50 0.41 -3.53 13.70
C LEU A 50 0.86 -2.09 13.92
N THR A 51 2.17 -1.84 13.87
CA THR A 51 2.75 -0.49 13.91
C THR A 51 3.57 -0.29 12.65
N ILE A 52 3.17 0.64 11.78
CA ILE A 52 3.89 0.99 10.55
C ILE A 52 4.64 2.31 10.79
N ARG A 53 5.93 2.34 10.48
CA ARG A 53 6.81 3.50 10.71
C ARG A 53 7.30 4.10 9.40
N ASN A 54 7.61 5.39 9.44
CA ASN A 54 8.11 6.15 8.28
C ASN A 54 9.57 5.87 7.92
N ASP A 55 10.25 5.01 8.69
CA ASP A 55 11.62 4.55 8.42
C ASP A 55 11.66 3.27 7.56
N GLY A 56 10.51 2.83 7.04
CA GLY A 56 10.39 1.62 6.23
C GLY A 56 10.27 0.33 7.05
N THR A 57 10.13 0.42 8.37
CA THR A 57 9.92 -0.74 9.25
C THR A 57 8.49 -0.86 9.74
N TYR A 58 8.11 -2.08 10.13
CA TYR A 58 6.88 -2.35 10.86
C TYR A 58 7.11 -3.30 12.04
N SER A 59 6.16 -3.33 12.97
CA SER A 59 6.07 -4.33 14.02
C SER A 59 4.67 -4.93 14.04
N LYS A 60 4.55 -6.24 14.11
CA LYS A 60 3.28 -6.97 14.20
C LYS A 60 3.28 -7.87 15.41
N VAL A 61 2.27 -7.72 16.27
CA VAL A 61 2.04 -8.56 17.45
C VAL A 61 0.73 -9.29 17.30
N VAL A 62 0.78 -10.62 17.22
CA VAL A 62 -0.39 -11.49 17.19
C VAL A 62 -0.54 -12.17 18.55
N LYS A 63 -1.71 -11.99 19.17
CA LYS A 63 -2.09 -12.63 20.42
C LYS A 63 -3.20 -13.63 20.14
N MET A 64 -3.01 -14.87 20.53
CA MET A 64 -4.02 -15.94 20.44
C MET A 64 -4.21 -16.59 21.80
N SER A 65 -5.46 -16.83 22.18
CA SER A 65 -5.78 -17.45 23.48
C SER A 65 -5.15 -18.84 23.60
N GLY A 66 -4.40 -19.06 24.68
CA GLY A 66 -3.71 -20.33 24.92
C GLY A 66 -2.35 -20.50 24.23
N TYR A 67 -1.87 -19.49 23.50
CA TYR A 67 -0.57 -19.50 22.83
C TYR A 67 0.29 -18.31 23.25
N PRO A 68 1.64 -18.42 23.19
CA PRO A 68 2.52 -17.28 23.35
C PRO A 68 2.25 -16.20 22.28
N ASP A 69 2.47 -14.95 22.65
CA ASP A 69 2.43 -13.83 21.71
C ASP A 69 3.49 -14.04 20.61
N THR A 70 3.10 -13.84 19.35
CA THR A 70 4.02 -13.81 18.22
C THR A 70 4.34 -12.36 17.89
N VAL A 71 5.63 -12.03 17.77
CA VAL A 71 6.11 -10.69 17.43
C VAL A 71 6.97 -10.79 16.17
N VAL A 72 6.69 -9.92 15.19
CA VAL A 72 7.44 -9.78 13.95
C VAL A 72 7.88 -8.33 13.84
N ASP A 73 9.16 -8.10 13.60
CA ASP A 73 9.73 -6.78 13.30
C ASP A 73 10.49 -6.88 11.98
N ASP A 74 10.07 -6.15 10.95
CA ASP A 74 10.61 -6.29 9.60
C ASP A 74 10.37 -5.04 8.75
N THR A 75 10.62 -5.12 7.44
CA THR A 75 10.46 -4.01 6.49
C THR A 75 9.22 -4.12 5.63
N TRP A 76 8.84 -3.00 5.03
CA TRP A 76 7.71 -2.92 4.12
C TRP A 76 7.98 -1.97 2.94
N GLU A 77 7.20 -2.13 1.88
CA GLU A 77 7.18 -1.26 0.70
C GLU A 77 5.72 -0.96 0.29
N LEU A 78 5.50 0.23 -0.27
CA LEU A 78 4.20 0.64 -0.83
C LEU A 78 4.41 1.20 -2.24
N GLU A 79 3.83 0.53 -3.24
CA GLU A 79 3.84 0.97 -4.62
C GLU A 79 2.40 1.21 -5.10
N GLY A 80 2.01 2.49 -5.18
CA GLY A 80 0.61 2.85 -5.37
C GLY A 80 -0.23 2.38 -4.19
N ASN A 81 -1.13 1.43 -4.41
CA ASN A 81 -1.96 0.82 -3.37
C ASN A 81 -1.45 -0.57 -2.96
N ALA A 82 -0.40 -1.09 -3.60
CA ALA A 82 0.16 -2.40 -3.30
C ALA A 82 1.15 -2.30 -2.13
N PHE A 83 0.73 -2.76 -0.96
CA PHE A 83 1.54 -2.81 0.25
C PHE A 83 2.15 -4.20 0.39
N THR A 84 3.48 -4.27 0.46
CA THR A 84 4.22 -5.52 0.66
C THR A 84 4.92 -5.54 2.00
N PHE A 85 4.69 -6.58 2.80
CA PHE A 85 5.44 -6.88 4.02
C PHE A 85 6.46 -7.97 3.75
N TYR A 86 7.67 -7.77 4.24
CA TYR A 86 8.70 -8.81 4.25
C TYR A 86 8.67 -9.54 5.59
N ILE A 87 8.89 -10.86 5.55
CA ILE A 87 9.09 -11.70 6.73
C ILE A 87 10.40 -12.46 6.53
N SER A 88 11.47 -11.86 7.01
CA SER A 88 12.85 -12.30 6.93
C SER A 88 13.08 -13.69 7.53
N GLU A 89 12.41 -14.01 8.65
CA GLU A 89 12.49 -15.34 9.30
C GLU A 89 12.17 -16.48 8.33
N TYR A 90 11.18 -16.28 7.46
CA TYR A 90 10.74 -17.28 6.49
C TYR A 90 11.16 -16.96 5.05
N ASN A 91 11.94 -15.88 4.86
CA ASN A 91 12.32 -15.37 3.54
C ASN A 91 11.12 -15.31 2.56
N THR A 92 10.03 -14.72 3.03
CA THR A 92 8.78 -14.61 2.27
C THR A 92 8.26 -13.17 2.29
N ALA A 93 7.38 -12.85 1.35
CA ALA A 93 6.71 -11.56 1.28
C ALA A 93 5.21 -11.76 1.04
N PHE A 94 4.40 -10.84 1.57
CA PHE A 94 2.97 -10.82 1.36
C PHE A 94 2.54 -9.44 0.87
N THR A 95 1.81 -9.41 -0.25
CA THR A 95 1.31 -8.18 -0.85
C THR A 95 -0.20 -8.10 -0.71
N TYR A 96 -0.69 -6.92 -0.30
CA TYR A 96 -2.10 -6.59 -0.21
C TYR A 96 -2.36 -5.30 -0.97
N ASN A 97 -3.53 -5.18 -1.59
CA ASN A 97 -4.07 -3.87 -1.97
C ASN A 97 -4.62 -3.20 -0.72
N VAL A 98 -4.17 -1.99 -0.44
CA VAL A 98 -4.54 -1.23 0.75
C VAL A 98 -5.40 -0.04 0.36
N SER A 99 -6.50 0.11 1.08
CA SER A 99 -7.35 1.30 1.02
C SER A 99 -7.58 1.85 2.42
N MET A 100 -7.89 3.15 2.50
CA MET A 100 -8.10 3.87 3.74
C MET A 100 -9.46 4.56 3.73
N SER A 101 -10.14 4.60 4.87
CA SER A 101 -11.33 5.44 5.02
C SER A 101 -10.97 6.92 4.92
N GLU A 102 -11.95 7.74 4.52
CA GLU A 102 -11.76 9.19 4.36
C GLU A 102 -11.30 9.87 5.67
N ASP A 103 -11.77 9.38 6.81
CA ASP A 103 -11.37 9.85 8.15
C ASP A 103 -10.07 9.24 8.68
N LYS A 104 -9.43 8.35 7.89
CA LYS A 104 -8.17 7.67 8.19
C LYS A 104 -8.19 6.80 9.45
N THR A 105 -9.38 6.37 9.87
CA THR A 105 -9.57 5.52 11.05
C THR A 105 -9.65 4.02 10.71
N ILE A 106 -9.94 3.67 9.47
CA ILE A 106 -10.07 2.29 9.00
C ILE A 106 -9.13 2.06 7.83
N MET A 107 -8.27 1.05 7.96
CA MET A 107 -7.42 0.57 6.88
C MET A 107 -7.88 -0.82 6.46
N VAL A 108 -8.14 -1.01 5.18
CA VAL A 108 -8.59 -2.30 4.61
C VAL A 108 -7.46 -2.87 3.77
N TRP A 109 -7.11 -4.12 4.03
CA TRP A 109 -6.16 -4.88 3.22
C TRP A 109 -6.88 -6.00 2.52
N ASP A 110 -6.65 -6.13 1.22
CA ASP A 110 -7.30 -7.11 0.37
C ASP A 110 -6.29 -7.72 -0.62
N ASN A 111 -6.14 -9.04 -0.60
CA ASN A 111 -5.30 -9.76 -1.56
C ASN A 111 -6.11 -10.70 -2.48
N GLY A 112 -7.44 -10.56 -2.51
CA GLY A 112 -8.37 -11.40 -3.26
C GLY A 112 -8.84 -12.64 -2.51
N ASP A 113 -7.98 -13.23 -1.67
CA ASP A 113 -8.31 -14.41 -0.86
C ASP A 113 -8.79 -14.01 0.54
N ASN A 114 -8.19 -12.96 1.09
CA ASN A 114 -8.42 -12.47 2.44
C ASN A 114 -8.65 -10.97 2.43
N ARG A 115 -9.59 -10.53 3.27
CA ARG A 115 -9.86 -9.13 3.53
C ARG A 115 -9.77 -8.84 5.03
N LEU A 116 -8.80 -8.01 5.42
CA LEU A 116 -8.55 -7.61 6.80
C LEU A 116 -8.97 -6.16 7.00
N ILE A 117 -9.61 -5.87 8.13
CA ILE A 117 -10.09 -4.53 8.48
C ILE A 117 -9.41 -4.11 9.77
N TYR A 118 -8.45 -3.20 9.65
CA TYR A 118 -7.75 -2.63 10.79
C TYR A 118 -8.40 -1.32 11.20
N ASN A 119 -8.49 -1.11 12.51
CA ASN A 119 -8.90 0.15 13.12
C ASN A 119 -7.66 0.86 13.66
N LYS A 120 -7.58 2.18 13.49
CA LYS A 120 -6.56 3.02 14.12
C LYS A 120 -6.65 2.84 15.65
N LYS A 121 -5.51 2.77 16.31
CA LYS A 121 -5.41 2.69 17.77
C LYS A 121 -5.17 4.04 18.42
#